data_AF-A0A2V1CZY0-F1
#
_entry.id   AF-A0A2V1CZY0-F1
#
_cell.length_a   1.000
_cell.length_b   1.000
_cell.length_c   1.000
_cell.angle_alpha   90.00
_cell.angle_beta   90.00
_cell.angle_gamma   90.00
#
_symmetry.space_group_name_H-M   'P 1'
#
loop_
_entity.id
_entity.type
_entity.pdbx_description
1 polymer ?
#
loop_
_entity_poly.entity_id
_entity_poly.type
_entity_poly.pdbx_seq_one_letter_code
_entity_poly.pdbx_strand_id
1 'polypeptide(L)'
;MSLHDFVRFGPHIFLYTPPEYRVGHLIILCTWMGAADKHIDKYIKIYRQQVPTAKILLLRSVVWSMIDSYSSQQRAMIPAQQVVCDILKEHGDLENGSANEKPRILLHMMSNGGVNSATNMLTVLEKRLRAPLRLVGVVCDSAPNSSSYSKTCTAFKHSFSSGFPLNLITTAFIHVVIALLYLWIAVGNEAPEDYWRRSVLDEKMIECKRICYIASKIDKITDWKDVVSHAGEA
;
A
#
# COMPACT_ATOMS: atom_id res chain seq x y z
N MET A 1 -9.91 18.76 -2.69
CA MET A 1 -8.60 19.31 -2.32
C MET A 1 -7.65 18.77 -3.35
N SER A 2 -7.25 19.61 -4.29
CA SER A 2 -6.27 19.15 -5.27
C SER A 2 -4.96 18.86 -4.53
N LEU A 3 -4.19 17.89 -5.01
CA LEU A 3 -2.84 17.55 -4.54
C LEU A 3 -1.83 18.72 -4.70
N HIS A 4 -2.28 19.98 -4.81
CA HIS A 4 -1.48 21.19 -4.94
C HIS A 4 -0.49 21.40 -3.79
N ASP A 5 -0.87 21.01 -2.57
CA ASP A 5 0.01 21.10 -1.39
C ASP A 5 1.08 20.00 -1.37
N PHE A 6 1.02 19.02 -2.28
CA PHE A 6 1.94 17.90 -2.33
C PHE A 6 3.03 18.12 -3.37
N VAL A 7 4.27 17.84 -2.98
CA VAL A 7 5.40 17.71 -3.90
C VAL A 7 5.37 16.32 -4.52
N ARG A 8 5.50 16.25 -5.84
CA ARG A 8 5.51 14.98 -6.58
C ARG A 8 6.94 14.43 -6.67
N PHE A 9 7.15 13.20 -6.19
CA PHE A 9 8.44 12.49 -6.23
C PHE A 9 8.49 11.38 -7.29
N GLY A 10 7.34 11.01 -7.84
CA GLY A 10 7.23 10.03 -8.91
C GLY A 10 5.85 10.05 -9.57
N PRO A 11 5.56 9.16 -10.52
CA PRO A 11 4.27 9.14 -11.22
C PRO A 11 3.07 9.12 -10.27
N HIS A 12 3.18 8.35 -9.18
CA HIS A 12 2.12 8.10 -8.21
C HIS A 12 2.59 8.29 -6.76
N ILE A 13 3.66 9.04 -6.55
CA ILE A 13 4.31 9.24 -5.24
C ILE A 13 4.33 10.73 -4.92
N PHE A 14 3.74 11.09 -3.80
CA PHE A 14 3.54 12.48 -3.39
C PHE A 14 3.90 12.65 -1.92
N LEU A 15 4.50 13.78 -1.56
CA LEU A 15 4.84 14.13 -0.18
C LEU A 15 4.20 15.46 0.18
N TYR A 16 3.43 15.46 1.26
CA TYR A 16 2.97 16.67 1.92
C TYR A 16 3.84 16.95 3.14
N THR A 17 4.29 18.19 3.26
CA THR A 17 5.00 18.70 4.43
C THR A 17 4.15 19.79 5.08
N PRO A 18 3.73 19.62 6.35
CA PRO A 18 2.98 20.67 7.03
C PRO A 18 3.89 21.88 7.33
N PRO A 19 3.33 23.10 7.52
CA PRO A 19 4.09 24.31 7.81
C PRO A 19 4.97 24.18 9.05
N GLU A 20 4.44 23.50 10.08
CA GLU A 20 5.17 23.08 11.26
C GLU A 20 5.16 21.56 11.31
N TYR A 21 6.34 20.95 11.40
CA TYR A 21 6.47 19.50 11.44
C TYR A 21 7.45 19.05 12.52
N ARG A 22 7.23 17.83 13.02
CA ARG A 22 8.17 17.17 13.92
C ARG A 22 9.04 16.21 13.12
N VAL A 23 10.34 16.28 13.35
CA VAL A 23 11.30 15.37 12.72
C VAL A 23 10.95 13.92 13.05
N GLY A 24 11.04 13.03 12.06
CA GLY A 24 10.71 11.61 12.21
C GLY A 24 9.21 11.27 12.28
N HIS A 25 8.29 12.25 12.18
CA HIS A 25 6.85 11.99 12.12
C HIS A 25 6.37 11.85 10.66
N LEU A 26 5.88 10.66 10.31
CA LEU A 26 5.44 10.34 8.95
C LEU A 26 4.18 9.46 8.94
N ILE A 27 3.23 9.80 8.08
CA ILE A 27 2.13 8.92 7.68
C ILE A 27 2.43 8.43 6.26
N ILE A 28 2.54 7.12 6.07
CA ILE A 28 2.61 6.48 4.75
C ILE A 28 1.20 6.02 4.40
N LEU A 29 0.61 6.64 3.38
CA LEU A 29 -0.77 6.42 2.97
C LEU A 29 -0.80 5.73 1.60
N CYS A 30 -1.07 4.43 1.57
CA CYS A 30 -1.13 3.62 0.36
C CYS A 30 -2.60 3.41 -0.03
N THR A 31 -3.05 4.06 -1.11
CA THR A 31 -4.48 4.07 -1.48
C THR A 31 -4.91 2.79 -2.16
N TRP A 32 -6.22 2.54 -2.17
CA TRP A 32 -6.80 1.51 -3.03
C TRP A 32 -6.60 1.85 -4.51
N MET A 33 -6.78 0.82 -5.34
CA MET A 33 -6.59 0.89 -6.78
C MET A 33 -7.60 1.84 -7.44
N GLY A 34 -7.12 2.82 -8.18
CA GLY A 34 -7.96 3.77 -8.91
C GLY A 34 -8.69 4.79 -8.01
N ALA A 35 -8.20 5.01 -6.79
CA ALA A 35 -8.76 6.00 -5.88
C ALA A 35 -8.80 7.40 -6.52
N ALA A 36 -9.99 7.99 -6.56
CA ALA A 36 -10.17 9.37 -7.01
C ALA A 36 -9.74 10.35 -5.90
N ASP A 37 -9.15 11.47 -6.31
CA ASP A 37 -8.55 12.47 -5.41
C ASP A 37 -9.52 12.92 -4.32
N LYS A 38 -10.79 13.15 -4.68
CA LYS A 38 -11.86 13.53 -3.74
C LYS A 38 -12.07 12.54 -2.58
N HIS A 39 -11.76 11.26 -2.79
CA HIS A 39 -11.88 10.23 -1.75
C HIS A 39 -10.60 10.16 -0.91
N ILE A 40 -9.43 10.23 -1.55
CA ILE A 40 -8.13 10.30 -0.88
C ILE A 40 -8.09 11.51 0.08
N ASP A 41 -8.63 12.63 -0.34
CA ASP A 41 -8.73 13.86 0.46
C ASP A 41 -9.40 13.69 1.81
N LYS A 42 -10.38 12.79 1.91
CA LYS A 42 -11.07 12.53 3.19
C LYS A 42 -10.10 11.97 4.21
N TYR A 43 -9.25 11.02 3.80
CA TYR A 43 -8.22 10.42 4.63
C TYR A 43 -7.11 11.41 4.97
N ILE A 44 -6.65 12.18 3.97
CA ILE A 44 -5.64 13.24 4.19
C ILE A 44 -6.14 14.26 5.22
N LYS A 45 -7.40 14.71 5.12
CA LYS A 45 -8.00 15.64 6.08
C LYS A 45 -8.01 15.08 7.50
N ILE A 46 -8.36 13.80 7.67
CA ILE A 46 -8.32 13.14 8.99
C ILE A 46 -6.89 13.19 9.55
N TYR A 47 -5.88 12.80 8.77
CA TYR A 47 -4.50 12.83 9.26
C TYR A 47 -3.99 14.25 9.54
N ARG A 48 -4.31 15.22 8.69
CA ARG A 48 -3.94 16.63 8.92
C ARG A 48 -4.60 17.20 10.18
N GLN A 49 -5.78 16.72 10.57
CA GLN A 49 -6.47 17.14 11.79
C GLN A 49 -5.94 16.42 13.03
N GLN A 50 -5.71 15.11 12.95
CA GLN A 50 -5.35 14.28 14.11
C GLN A 50 -3.85 14.33 14.42
N VAL A 51 -3.00 14.47 13.39
CA VAL A 51 -1.53 14.49 13.53
C VAL A 51 -0.96 15.64 12.67
N PRO A 52 -1.27 16.91 13.01
CA PRO A 52 -0.97 18.06 12.16
C PRO A 52 0.52 18.27 11.89
N THR A 53 1.40 17.72 12.74
CA THR A 53 2.86 17.86 12.62
C THR A 53 3.53 16.73 11.83
N ALA A 54 2.78 15.77 11.27
CA ALA A 54 3.34 14.67 10.50
C ALA A 54 3.36 14.98 8.99
N LYS A 55 4.48 14.64 8.34
CA LYS A 55 4.52 14.59 6.87
C LYS A 55 3.62 13.44 6.38
N ILE A 56 3.07 13.56 5.17
CA ILE A 56 2.25 12.50 4.56
C ILE A 56 2.88 12.06 3.24
N LEU A 57 3.41 10.84 3.21
CA LEU A 57 3.84 10.17 1.98
C LEU A 57 2.65 9.41 1.39
N LEU A 58 2.08 9.93 0.32
CA LEU A 58 0.96 9.34 -0.40
C LEU A 58 1.47 8.49 -1.57
N LEU A 59 1.11 7.21 -1.55
CA LEU A 59 1.34 6.26 -2.64
C LEU A 59 0.00 5.92 -3.29
N ARG A 60 -0.22 6.41 -4.52
CA ARG A 60 -1.42 6.11 -5.28
C ARG A 60 -1.27 4.78 -6.01
N SER A 61 -2.24 3.89 -5.84
CA SER A 61 -2.30 2.62 -6.57
C SER A 61 -3.12 2.77 -7.86
N VAL A 62 -2.57 2.29 -8.97
CA VAL A 62 -3.23 2.27 -10.29
C VAL A 62 -3.20 0.87 -10.88
N VAL A 63 -4.24 0.49 -11.62
CA VAL A 63 -4.40 -0.86 -12.18
C VAL A 63 -3.19 -1.32 -12.97
N TRP A 64 -2.67 -0.45 -13.83
CA TRP A 64 -1.52 -0.75 -14.67
C TRP A 64 -0.24 -1.06 -13.89
N SER A 65 -0.08 -0.46 -12.69
CA SER A 65 1.08 -0.74 -11.85
C SER A 65 1.07 -2.13 -11.23
N MET A 66 -0.10 -2.79 -11.13
CA MET A 66 -0.20 -4.13 -10.53
C MET A 66 0.05 -5.26 -11.53
N ILE A 67 -0.09 -4.99 -12.82
CA ILE A 67 0.18 -5.98 -13.87
C ILE A 67 1.64 -5.98 -14.33
N ASP A 68 2.42 -4.98 -13.94
CA ASP A 68 3.85 -4.90 -14.20
C ASP A 68 4.62 -5.99 -13.44
N SER A 69 5.82 -6.33 -13.91
CA SER A 69 6.70 -7.25 -13.17
C SER A 69 7.08 -6.67 -11.80
N TYR A 70 7.26 -7.52 -10.78
CA TYR A 70 7.70 -7.09 -9.45
C TYR A 70 8.97 -6.24 -9.48
N SER A 71 9.92 -6.54 -10.38
CA SER A 71 11.14 -5.73 -10.52
C SER A 71 10.85 -4.31 -11.01
N SER A 72 9.88 -4.13 -11.90
CA SER A 72 9.41 -2.82 -12.33
C SER A 72 8.69 -2.09 -11.21
N GLN A 73 7.78 -2.77 -10.50
CA GLN A 73 7.03 -2.21 -9.37
C GLN A 73 7.96 -1.76 -8.24
N GLN A 74 8.95 -2.58 -7.86
CA GLN A 74 9.98 -2.24 -6.88
C GLN A 74 10.79 -1.03 -7.32
N ARG A 75 11.24 -0.99 -8.59
CA ARG A 75 11.99 0.16 -9.13
C ARG A 75 11.18 1.46 -9.06
N ALA A 76 9.87 1.38 -9.34
CA ALA A 76 8.97 2.53 -9.24
C ALA A 76 8.82 3.06 -7.81
N MET A 77 9.13 2.25 -6.78
CA MET A 77 9.08 2.66 -5.36
C MET A 77 10.39 3.27 -4.83
N ILE A 78 11.47 3.32 -5.63
CA ILE A 78 12.74 3.95 -5.21
C ILE A 78 12.55 5.39 -4.71
N PRO A 79 11.75 6.27 -5.35
CA PRO A 79 11.52 7.62 -4.82
C PRO A 79 10.83 7.64 -3.45
N ALA A 80 9.87 6.74 -3.21
CA ALA A 80 9.22 6.62 -1.90
C ALA A 80 10.20 6.11 -0.83
N GLN A 81 11.04 5.13 -1.19
CA GLN A 81 12.13 4.65 -0.35
C GLN A 81 13.12 5.76 0.00
N GLN A 82 13.45 6.64 -0.95
CA GLN A 82 14.34 7.78 -0.69
C GLN A 82 13.72 8.75 0.32
N VAL A 83 12.43 9.08 0.17
CA VAL A 83 11.70 9.93 1.13
C VAL A 83 11.75 9.33 2.53
N VAL A 84 11.44 8.04 2.69
CA VAL A 84 11.49 7.38 4.01
C VAL A 84 12.91 7.41 4.58
N CYS A 85 13.93 7.12 3.77
CA CYS A 85 15.32 7.23 4.21
C CYS A 85 15.68 8.65 4.66
N ASP A 86 15.25 9.69 3.95
CA ASP A 86 15.54 11.08 4.31
C ASP A 86 14.88 11.47 5.63
N ILE A 87 13.66 10.99 5.90
CA ILE A 87 13.00 11.15 7.21
C ILE A 87 13.79 10.48 8.34
N LEU A 88 14.29 9.26 8.11
CA LEU A 88 15.08 8.53 9.09
C LEU A 88 16.45 9.20 9.33
N LYS A 89 17.08 9.76 8.28
CA LYS A 89 18.32 10.54 8.38
C LYS A 89 18.10 11.84 9.15
N GLU A 90 17.06 12.61 8.80
CA GLU A 90 16.71 13.87 9.47
C GLU A 90 16.54 13.66 10.98
N HIS A 91 15.99 12.51 11.37
CA HIS A 91 15.81 12.11 12.77
C HIS A 91 17.08 11.59 13.46
N GLY A 92 18.12 11.22 12.71
CA GLY A 92 19.34 10.61 13.27
C GLY A 92 19.21 9.12 13.60
N ASP A 93 18.14 8.45 13.16
CA ASP A 93 17.93 7.01 13.38
C ASP A 93 18.96 6.16 12.61
N LEU A 94 19.47 6.68 11.50
CA LEU A 94 20.46 5.99 10.66
C LEU A 94 21.92 6.22 11.06
N GLU A 95 22.21 7.25 11.87
CA GLU A 95 23.59 7.67 12.12
C GLU A 95 24.10 7.29 13.52
N ASN A 96 23.26 7.20 14.55
CA ASN A 96 23.80 7.03 15.91
C ASN A 96 22.98 6.22 16.93
N GLY A 97 21.80 5.68 16.63
CA GLY A 97 20.97 5.00 17.67
C GLY A 97 20.72 5.83 18.95
N SER A 98 21.00 7.14 18.87
CA SER A 98 21.21 8.11 19.97
C SER A 98 20.10 9.17 19.99
N ALA A 99 19.13 9.07 19.07
CA ALA A 99 17.90 9.82 19.23
C ALA A 99 17.19 9.33 20.50
N ASN A 100 17.05 10.22 21.48
CA ASN A 100 16.35 9.94 22.75
C ASN A 100 14.88 9.51 22.51
N GLU A 101 14.32 9.85 21.36
CA GLU A 101 12.99 9.43 20.90
C GLU A 101 13.13 8.64 19.60
N LYS A 102 12.24 7.67 19.34
CA LYS A 102 12.22 6.86 18.10
C LYS A 102 11.38 7.56 17.02
N PRO A 103 11.66 7.35 15.72
CA PRO A 103 10.82 7.90 14.66
C PRO A 103 9.38 7.37 14.78
N ARG A 104 8.41 8.23 14.49
CA ARG A 104 6.98 7.93 14.59
C ARG A 104 6.35 7.81 13.21
N ILE A 105 6.48 6.61 12.64
CA ILE A 105 5.99 6.30 11.30
C ILE A 105 4.75 5.40 11.38
N LEU A 106 3.63 5.83 10.79
CA LEU A 106 2.41 5.03 10.65
C LEU A 106 2.27 4.57 9.20
N LEU A 107 1.97 3.30 8.97
CA LEU A 107 1.64 2.76 7.65
C LEU A 107 0.13 2.51 7.57
N HIS A 108 -0.54 3.06 6.56
CA HIS A 108 -1.94 2.80 6.28
C HIS A 108 -2.09 2.29 4.85
N MET A 109 -2.56 1.05 4.71
CA MET A 109 -2.77 0.35 3.46
C MET A 109 -4.25 0.12 3.23
N MET A 110 -4.76 0.53 2.06
CA MET A 110 -6.15 0.34 1.67
C MET A 110 -6.26 -0.62 0.49
N SER A 111 -7.10 -1.65 0.62
CA SER A 111 -7.28 -2.70 -0.39
C SER A 111 -5.96 -3.41 -0.77
N ASN A 112 -6.03 -4.43 -1.63
CA ASN A 112 -4.84 -5.06 -2.19
C ASN A 112 -3.99 -4.07 -3.02
N GLY A 113 -4.63 -3.03 -3.59
CA GLY A 113 -3.98 -1.90 -4.25
C GLY A 113 -2.90 -1.26 -3.38
N GLY A 114 -3.26 -0.88 -2.16
CA GLY A 114 -2.38 -0.24 -1.20
C GLY A 114 -1.38 -1.21 -0.57
N VAL A 115 -1.81 -2.45 -0.28
CA VAL A 115 -0.89 -3.48 0.23
C VAL A 115 0.23 -3.75 -0.76
N ASN A 116 -0.08 -3.95 -2.05
CA ASN A 116 0.95 -4.13 -3.08
C ASN A 116 1.96 -2.97 -3.14
N SER A 117 1.48 -1.71 -3.13
CA SER A 117 2.37 -0.55 -3.11
C SER A 117 3.28 -0.53 -1.86
N ALA A 118 2.71 -0.85 -0.70
CA ALA A 118 3.47 -0.96 0.55
C ALA A 118 4.49 -2.10 0.49
N THR A 119 4.10 -3.30 0.06
CA THR A 119 4.99 -4.46 -0.08
C THR A 119 6.19 -4.15 -0.96
N ASN A 120 5.98 -3.52 -2.12
CA ASN A 120 7.07 -3.16 -3.02
C ASN A 120 7.98 -2.08 -2.42
N MET A 121 7.42 -1.07 -1.74
CA MET A 121 8.19 -0.05 -1.03
C MET A 121 9.00 -0.64 0.12
N LEU A 122 8.39 -1.50 0.95
CA LEU A 122 9.04 -2.19 2.05
C LEU A 122 10.15 -3.11 1.56
N THR A 123 9.96 -3.79 0.42
CA THR A 123 10.99 -4.64 -0.17
C THR A 123 12.23 -3.85 -0.60
N VAL A 124 12.07 -2.67 -1.20
CA VAL A 124 13.23 -1.83 -1.55
C VAL A 124 13.84 -1.15 -0.33
N LEU A 125 13.04 -0.84 0.70
CA LEU A 125 13.51 -0.32 1.98
C LEU A 125 14.33 -1.36 2.74
N GLU A 126 13.86 -2.60 2.85
CA GLU A 126 14.58 -3.70 3.51
C GLU A 126 15.96 -3.90 2.86
N LYS A 127 16.04 -3.93 1.52
CA LYS A 127 17.31 -4.03 0.79
C LYS A 127 18.26 -2.87 1.07
N ARG A 128 17.70 -1.66 1.28
CA ARG A 128 18.48 -0.44 1.50
C ARG A 128 18.95 -0.30 2.96
N LEU A 129 18.05 -0.57 3.90
CA LEU A 129 18.26 -0.39 5.33
C LEU A 129 18.94 -1.61 5.96
N ARG A 130 18.77 -2.80 5.36
CA ARG A 130 19.16 -4.11 5.94
C ARG A 130 18.61 -4.32 7.35
N ALA A 131 17.45 -3.71 7.62
CA ALA A 131 16.75 -3.69 8.88
C ALA A 131 15.26 -3.44 8.62
N PRO A 132 14.36 -3.94 9.47
CA PRO A 132 12.94 -3.69 9.33
C PRO A 132 12.60 -2.22 9.55
N LEU A 133 11.56 -1.74 8.87
CA LEU A 133 11.02 -0.41 9.10
C LEU A 133 10.25 -0.40 10.43
N ARG A 134 10.73 0.43 11.36
CA ARG A 134 10.07 0.64 12.65
C ARG A 134 8.81 1.48 12.50
N LEU A 135 7.67 0.91 12.86
CA LEU A 135 6.37 1.57 12.76
C LEU A 135 5.70 1.69 14.12
N VAL A 136 5.06 2.82 14.39
CA VAL A 136 4.22 3.00 15.59
C VAL A 136 2.89 2.26 15.48
N GLY A 137 2.47 1.97 14.24
CA GLY A 137 1.28 1.22 13.92
C GLY A 137 1.15 0.91 12.42
N VAL A 138 0.38 -0.12 12.12
CA VAL A 138 -0.08 -0.48 10.77
C VAL A 138 -1.60 -0.45 10.77
N VAL A 139 -2.20 0.16 9.75
CA VAL A 139 -3.64 0.15 9.51
C VAL A 139 -3.90 -0.58 8.20
N CYS A 140 -4.63 -1.68 8.28
CA CYS A 140 -5.09 -2.50 7.18
C CYS A 140 -6.58 -2.18 6.95
N ASP A 141 -6.89 -1.33 5.96
CA ASP A 141 -8.27 -0.97 5.61
C ASP A 141 -8.74 -1.81 4.42
N SER A 142 -9.67 -2.72 4.68
CA SER A 142 -10.28 -3.60 3.69
C SER A 142 -9.23 -4.44 2.94
N ALA A 143 -8.22 -4.93 3.67
CA ALA A 143 -7.07 -5.68 3.17
C ALA A 143 -6.36 -6.45 4.31
N PRO A 144 -5.46 -7.40 4.01
CA PRO A 144 -5.23 -8.02 2.71
C PRO A 144 -6.25 -9.13 2.40
N ASN A 145 -6.58 -9.33 1.12
CA ASN A 145 -7.51 -10.38 0.69
C ASN A 145 -6.78 -11.69 0.39
N SER A 146 -7.50 -12.80 0.36
CA SER A 146 -6.95 -14.10 -0.09
C SER A 146 -6.99 -14.25 -1.61
N SER A 147 -6.11 -15.10 -2.14
CA SER A 147 -6.10 -15.50 -3.53
C SER A 147 -7.35 -16.36 -3.85
N SER A 148 -8.12 -15.96 -4.86
CA SER A 148 -9.18 -16.80 -5.45
C SER A 148 -9.59 -16.29 -6.82
N TYR A 149 -9.71 -17.19 -7.80
CA TYR A 149 -10.00 -16.84 -9.19
C TYR A 149 -11.24 -15.95 -9.31
N SER A 150 -12.31 -16.30 -8.58
CA SER A 150 -13.55 -15.54 -8.58
C SER A 150 -13.37 -14.15 -7.97
N LYS A 151 -12.58 -14.03 -6.90
CA LYS A 151 -12.32 -12.76 -6.23
C LYS A 151 -11.46 -11.85 -7.12
N THR A 152 -10.40 -12.39 -7.73
CA THR A 152 -9.56 -11.66 -8.69
C THR A 152 -10.40 -11.19 -9.89
N CYS A 153 -11.29 -12.04 -10.43
CA CYS A 153 -12.22 -11.66 -11.50
C CYS A 153 -13.14 -10.49 -11.09
N THR A 154 -13.77 -10.57 -9.91
CA THR A 154 -14.65 -9.52 -9.40
C THR A 154 -13.91 -8.19 -9.23
N ALA A 155 -12.70 -8.23 -8.65
CA ALA A 155 -11.88 -7.05 -8.45
C ALA A 155 -11.52 -6.38 -9.80
N PHE A 156 -11.04 -7.15 -10.77
CA PHE A 156 -10.71 -6.63 -12.10
C PHE A 156 -11.93 -6.07 -12.82
N LYS A 157 -13.08 -6.76 -12.80
CA LYS A 157 -14.32 -6.26 -13.43
C LYS A 157 -14.75 -4.92 -12.84
N HIS A 158 -14.62 -4.74 -11.52
CA HIS A 158 -14.93 -3.48 -10.86
C HIS A 158 -13.99 -2.35 -11.34
N SER A 159 -12.68 -2.64 -11.46
CA SER A 159 -11.68 -1.67 -11.90
C SER A 159 -11.80 -1.26 -13.38
N PHE A 160 -12.37 -2.13 -14.22
CA PHE A 160 -12.52 -1.91 -15.67
C PHE A 160 -13.97 -1.61 -16.11
N SER A 161 -14.86 -1.22 -15.19
CA SER A 161 -16.26 -0.92 -15.54
C SER A 161 -16.34 0.21 -16.59
N SER A 162 -16.61 -0.18 -17.84
CA SER A 162 -16.77 0.72 -18.97
C SER A 162 -18.19 0.57 -19.55
N GLY A 163 -18.66 1.59 -20.27
CA GLY A 163 -19.99 1.58 -20.89
C GLY A 163 -20.11 0.53 -21.99
N PHE A 164 -21.33 0.05 -22.22
CA PHE A 164 -21.66 -0.87 -23.33
C PHE A 164 -21.37 -0.20 -24.70
N PRO A 165 -20.82 -0.89 -25.73
CA PRO A 165 -20.60 -2.34 -25.88
C PRO A 165 -19.17 -2.87 -25.60
N LEU A 166 -18.25 -2.06 -25.04
CA LEU A 166 -16.87 -2.48 -24.72
C LEU A 166 -16.79 -3.65 -23.69
N ASN A 167 -17.90 -3.93 -23.01
CA ASN A 167 -17.95 -4.89 -21.90
C ASN A 167 -17.64 -6.34 -22.26
N LEU A 168 -17.99 -6.85 -23.45
CA LEU A 168 -17.75 -8.26 -23.76
C LEU A 168 -16.27 -8.55 -24.04
N ILE A 169 -15.63 -7.70 -24.84
CA ILE A 169 -14.20 -7.81 -25.16
C ILE A 169 -13.36 -7.62 -23.89
N THR A 170 -13.66 -6.59 -23.10
CA THR A 170 -12.97 -6.34 -21.82
C THR A 170 -13.18 -7.51 -20.84
N THR A 171 -14.39 -8.07 -20.76
CA THR A 171 -14.65 -9.23 -19.89
C THR A 171 -13.90 -10.47 -20.35
N ALA A 172 -13.89 -10.77 -21.65
CA ALA A 172 -13.13 -11.90 -22.20
C ALA A 172 -11.64 -11.73 -21.95
N PHE A 173 -11.10 -10.53 -22.18
CA PHE A 173 -9.70 -10.20 -21.90
C PHE A 173 -9.35 -10.40 -20.43
N ILE A 174 -10.17 -9.91 -19.49
CA ILE A 174 -9.97 -10.12 -18.05
C ILE A 174 -9.91 -11.61 -17.71
N HIS A 175 -10.84 -12.41 -18.25
CA HIS A 175 -10.83 -13.86 -18.01
C HIS A 175 -9.58 -14.55 -18.57
N VAL A 176 -9.10 -14.15 -19.74
CA VAL A 176 -7.85 -14.69 -20.32
C VAL A 176 -6.66 -14.35 -19.44
N VAL A 177 -6.50 -13.08 -19.05
CA VAL A 177 -5.37 -12.65 -18.20
C VAL A 177 -5.38 -13.38 -16.85
N ILE A 178 -6.54 -13.50 -16.21
CA ILE A 178 -6.65 -14.19 -14.92
C ILE A 178 -6.45 -15.70 -15.09
N ALA A 179 -6.95 -16.31 -16.17
CA ALA A 179 -6.69 -17.72 -16.45
C ALA A 179 -5.18 -17.99 -16.60
N LEU A 180 -4.45 -17.12 -17.31
CA LEU A 180 -3.00 -17.22 -17.43
C LEU A 180 -2.30 -17.09 -16.07
N LEU A 181 -2.74 -16.16 -15.22
CA LEU A 181 -2.22 -16.02 -13.85
C LEU A 181 -2.44 -17.32 -13.04
N TYR A 182 -3.64 -17.90 -13.08
CA TYR A 182 -3.94 -19.11 -12.31
C TYR A 182 -3.28 -20.37 -12.89
N LEU A 183 -3.03 -20.43 -14.20
CA LEU A 183 -2.18 -21.47 -14.79
C LEU A 183 -0.73 -21.32 -14.32
N TRP A 184 -0.22 -20.09 -14.25
CA TRP A 184 1.10 -19.80 -13.70
C TRP A 184 1.22 -20.16 -12.21
N ILE A 185 0.17 -19.93 -11.42
CA ILE A 185 0.10 -20.38 -10.02
C ILE A 185 0.05 -21.92 -9.96
N ALA A 186 -0.75 -22.57 -10.81
CA ALA A 186 -0.91 -24.02 -10.83
C ALA A 186 0.40 -24.78 -11.15
N VAL A 187 1.34 -24.15 -11.86
CA VAL A 187 2.68 -24.72 -12.09
C VAL A 187 3.67 -24.47 -10.93
N GLY A 188 3.19 -23.98 -9.78
CA GLY A 188 3.92 -23.91 -8.52
C GLY A 188 4.42 -22.52 -8.12
N ASN A 189 4.00 -21.46 -8.80
CA ASN A 189 4.38 -20.10 -8.43
C ASN A 189 3.45 -19.52 -7.35
N GLU A 190 3.99 -18.66 -6.48
CA GLU A 190 3.24 -18.00 -5.40
C GLU A 190 2.21 -17.01 -5.96
N ALA A 191 0.98 -17.04 -5.46
CA ALA A 191 -0.03 -16.06 -5.84
C ALA A 191 0.35 -14.66 -5.30
N PRO A 192 0.09 -13.58 -6.07
CA PRO A 192 0.40 -12.23 -5.61
C PRO A 192 -0.20 -11.89 -4.25
N GLU A 193 -1.46 -12.29 -4.01
CA GLU A 193 -2.15 -12.06 -2.74
C GLU A 193 -1.47 -12.77 -1.56
N ASP A 194 -0.92 -13.97 -1.76
CA ASP A 194 -0.23 -14.71 -0.71
C ASP A 194 1.08 -14.01 -0.33
N TYR A 195 1.83 -13.53 -1.34
CA TYR A 195 3.01 -12.69 -1.12
C TYR A 195 2.67 -11.41 -0.36
N TRP A 196 1.59 -10.73 -0.74
CA TRP A 196 1.12 -9.51 -0.07
C TRP A 196 0.74 -9.77 1.39
N ARG A 197 -0.08 -10.79 1.66
CA ARG A 197 -0.47 -11.19 3.03
C ARG A 197 0.74 -11.46 3.90
N ARG A 198 1.71 -12.24 3.38
CA ARG A 198 2.95 -12.57 4.08
C ARG A 198 3.79 -11.34 4.37
N SER A 199 3.92 -10.42 3.41
CA SER A 199 4.76 -9.22 3.57
C SER A 199 4.31 -8.27 4.68
N VAL A 200 3.01 -8.22 4.99
CA VAL A 200 2.47 -7.37 6.06
C VAL A 200 2.89 -7.84 7.45
N LEU A 201 3.15 -9.15 7.61
CA LEU A 201 3.57 -9.77 8.87
C LEU A 201 5.06 -10.19 8.85
N ASP A 202 5.81 -9.81 7.81
CA ASP A 202 7.23 -10.16 7.70
C ASP A 202 8.07 -9.25 8.61
N GLU A 203 8.58 -9.84 9.71
CA GLU A 203 9.43 -9.15 10.69
C GLU A 203 10.74 -8.61 10.11
N LYS A 204 11.16 -9.08 8.92
CA LYS A 204 12.32 -8.50 8.20
C LYS A 204 11.98 -7.18 7.53
N MET A 205 10.70 -6.97 7.20
CA MET A 205 10.22 -5.76 6.53
C MET A 205 9.66 -4.75 7.53
N ILE A 206 8.92 -5.20 8.54
CA ILE A 206 8.17 -4.36 9.47
C ILE A 206 8.48 -4.75 10.92
N GLU A 207 8.91 -3.77 11.73
CA GLU A 207 8.96 -3.89 13.19
C GLU A 207 7.75 -3.15 13.77
N CYS A 208 6.63 -3.86 13.99
CA CYS A 208 5.42 -3.29 14.55
C CYS A 208 4.61 -4.31 15.37
N LYS A 209 4.13 -3.92 16.54
CA LYS A 209 3.26 -4.74 17.41
C LYS A 209 1.80 -4.28 17.43
N ARG A 210 1.45 -3.26 16.63
CA ARG A 210 0.13 -2.62 16.66
C ARG A 210 -0.45 -2.59 15.25
N ILE A 211 -1.17 -3.65 14.90
CA ILE A 211 -1.86 -3.76 13.61
C ILE A 211 -3.35 -3.60 13.85
N CYS A 212 -3.97 -2.65 13.15
CA CYS A 212 -5.39 -2.38 13.20
C CYS A 212 -6.02 -2.81 11.87
N TYR A 213 -7.06 -3.63 11.93
CA TYR A 213 -7.81 -4.09 10.77
C TYR A 213 -9.18 -3.43 10.72
N ILE A 214 -9.53 -2.88 9.57
CA ILE A 214 -10.85 -2.31 9.28
C ILE A 214 -11.47 -3.17 8.18
N ALA A 215 -12.67 -3.70 8.42
CA ALA A 215 -13.39 -4.51 7.45
C ALA A 215 -14.88 -4.22 7.52
N SER A 216 -15.57 -4.35 6.38
CA SER A 216 -17.01 -4.13 6.28
C SER A 216 -17.71 -5.35 5.70
N LYS A 217 -18.74 -5.85 6.38
CA LYS A 217 -19.55 -6.99 5.90
C LYS A 217 -20.34 -6.71 4.63
N ILE A 218 -20.52 -5.43 4.29
CA ILE A 218 -21.24 -4.99 3.09
C ILE A 218 -20.31 -4.66 1.92
N ASP A 219 -18.98 -4.77 2.12
CA ASP A 219 -18.02 -4.65 1.02
C ASP A 219 -18.20 -5.83 0.06
N LYS A 220 -18.37 -5.52 -1.23
CA LYS A 220 -18.59 -6.50 -2.31
C LYS A 220 -17.30 -6.82 -3.07
N ILE A 221 -16.25 -6.04 -2.87
CA ILE A 221 -14.97 -6.14 -3.56
C ILE A 221 -14.00 -6.92 -2.67
N THR A 222 -13.90 -6.54 -1.40
CA THR A 222 -13.12 -7.25 -0.40
C THR A 222 -14.02 -8.09 0.49
N ASP A 223 -13.75 -9.40 0.55
CA ASP A 223 -14.41 -10.27 1.53
C ASP A 223 -13.84 -10.01 2.92
N TRP A 224 -14.66 -9.49 3.83
CA TRP A 224 -14.28 -9.22 5.21
C TRP A 224 -13.71 -10.44 5.94
N LYS A 225 -14.09 -11.66 5.52
CA LYS A 225 -13.56 -12.90 6.10
C LYS A 225 -12.05 -13.05 5.86
N ASP A 226 -11.54 -12.58 4.73
CA ASP A 226 -10.11 -12.65 4.43
C ASP A 226 -9.31 -11.72 5.34
N VAL A 227 -9.88 -10.55 5.63
CA VAL A 227 -9.31 -9.55 6.53
C VAL A 227 -9.28 -10.08 7.95
N VAL A 228 -10.39 -10.66 8.43
CA VAL A 228 -10.46 -11.28 9.76
C VAL A 228 -9.54 -12.49 9.88
N SER A 229 -9.43 -13.31 8.84
CA SER A 229 -8.48 -14.43 8.80
C SER A 229 -7.04 -13.94 8.94
N HIS A 230 -6.66 -12.89 8.21
CA HIS A 230 -5.32 -12.31 8.32
C HIS A 230 -5.05 -11.72 9.69
N ALA A 231 -6.05 -11.05 10.27
CA ALA A 231 -5.95 -10.52 11.63
C ALA A 231 -5.76 -11.62 12.69
N GLY A 232 -6.24 -12.84 12.43
CA GLY A 232 -5.99 -13.99 13.31
C GLY A 232 -4.60 -14.61 13.16
N GLU A 233 -3.86 -14.26 12.12
CA GLU A 233 -2.45 -14.65 11.90
C GLU A 233 -1.47 -13.65 12.54
N ALA A 234 -1.93 -12.44 12.88
CA ALA A 234 -1.15 -11.33 13.43
C ALA A 234 -1.08 -11.34 14.97
#